data_AF-A0A168H7D0-F1
#
_entry.id   AF-A0A168H7D0-F1
#
_cell.length_a   1.000
_cell.length_b   1.000
_cell.length_c   1.000
_cell.angle_alpha   90.00
_cell.angle_beta   90.00
_cell.angle_gamma   90.00
#
_symmetry.space_group_name_H-M   'P 1'
#
loop_
_entity.id
_entity.type
_entity.pdbx_description
1 polymer ?
#
loop_
_entity_poly.entity_id
_entity_poly.type
_entity_poly.pdbx_seq_one_letter_code
_entity_poly.pdbx_strand_id
1 'polypeptide(L)' 'MVLAINQEAGENVCSTLQDIRSKNLTEIDYLNGYICKKGQERGIDVRYNQAMVYIIHAKEALYELEEK' A
#
# COMPACT_ATOMS: atom_id res chain seq x y z
N MET A 1 -11.67 5.28 16.19
CA MET A 1 -11.90 5.49 14.75
C MET A 1 -11.32 4.33 13.92
N VAL A 2 -9.99 4.19 13.76
CA VAL A 2 -9.39 3.10 12.94
C VAL A 2 -9.83 1.69 13.35
N LEU A 3 -9.77 1.36 14.66
CA LEU A 3 -10.16 0.04 15.15
C LEU A 3 -11.66 -0.26 14.95
N ALA A 4 -12.51 0.77 15.04
CA ALA A 4 -13.95 0.61 14.83
C ALA A 4 -14.26 0.32 13.36
N ILE A 5 -13.62 1.04 12.43
CA ILE A 5 -13.74 0.74 10.98
C ILE A 5 -13.23 -0.65 10.66
N ASN A 6 -12.12 -1.09 11.28
CA ASN A 6 -11.61 -2.43 11.09
C ASN A 6 -12.60 -3.51 11.58
N GLN A 7 -13.30 -3.26 12.68
CA GLN A 7 -14.35 -4.17 13.16
C GLN A 7 -15.54 -4.23 12.20
N GLU A 8 -15.98 -3.08 11.69
CA GLU A 8 -17.12 -2.99 10.76
C GLU A 8 -16.81 -3.59 9.38
N ALA A 9 -15.60 -3.35 8.87
CA ALA A 9 -15.13 -3.84 7.58
C ALA A 9 -14.36 -5.18 7.67
N GLY A 10 -14.43 -5.89 8.80
CA GLY A 10 -13.56 -7.05 9.09
C GLY A 10 -13.69 -8.21 8.09
N GLU A 11 -14.86 -8.37 7.48
CA GLU A 11 -15.13 -9.37 6.44
C GLU A 11 -14.86 -8.87 5.01
N ASN A 12 -14.57 -7.56 4.85
CA ASN A 12 -14.32 -6.96 3.56
C ASN A 12 -12.87 -7.17 3.11
N VAL A 13 -12.67 -7.33 1.80
CA VAL A 13 -11.33 -7.29 1.19
C VAL A 13 -11.00 -5.82 0.88
N CYS A 14 -9.89 -5.29 1.39
CA CYS A 14 -9.49 -3.90 1.08
C CYS A 14 -9.11 -3.74 -0.39
N SER A 15 -9.28 -2.52 -0.94
CA SER A 15 -9.03 -2.23 -2.35
C SER A 15 -7.60 -2.59 -2.80
N THR A 16 -6.58 -2.26 -2.00
CA THR A 16 -5.19 -2.64 -2.30
C THR A 16 -5.01 -4.14 -2.52
N LEU A 17 -5.65 -4.99 -1.69
CA LEU A 17 -5.58 -6.44 -1.88
C LEU A 17 -6.39 -6.91 -3.10
N GLN A 18 -7.50 -6.25 -3.41
CA GLN A 18 -8.27 -6.53 -4.63
C GLN A 18 -7.42 -6.22 -5.87
N ASP A 19 -6.77 -5.05 -5.92
CA ASP A 19 -5.88 -4.66 -7.02
C ASP A 19 -4.74 -5.65 -7.19
N ILE A 20 -4.10 -6.07 -6.10
CA ILE A 20 -3.02 -7.07 -6.15
C ILE A 20 -3.50 -8.41 -6.73
N ARG A 21 -4.70 -8.86 -6.36
CA ARG A 21 -5.27 -10.12 -6.87
C ARG A 21 -5.65 -10.02 -8.34
N SER A 22 -6.07 -8.85 -8.78
CA SER A 22 -6.40 -8.54 -10.18
C SER A 22 -5.19 -8.12 -11.01
N LYS A 23 -3.98 -8.06 -10.43
CA LYS A 23 -2.75 -7.56 -11.06
C LYS A 23 -2.86 -6.11 -11.56
N ASN A 24 -3.69 -5.29 -10.91
CA ASN A 24 -3.76 -3.86 -11.18
C ASN A 24 -2.70 -3.11 -10.37
N LEU A 25 -2.33 -1.92 -10.85
CA LEU A 25 -1.56 -0.97 -10.05
C LEU A 25 -2.41 -0.48 -8.86
N THR A 26 -1.79 -0.40 -7.69
CA THR A 26 -2.43 0.01 -6.45
C THR A 26 -2.34 1.52 -6.22
N GLU A 27 -3.11 2.03 -5.25
CA GLU A 27 -3.04 3.44 -4.81
C GLU A 27 -1.90 3.72 -3.80
N ILE A 28 -0.92 2.82 -3.63
CA ILE A 28 0.07 2.87 -2.54
C ILE A 28 0.88 4.18 -2.49
N ASP A 29 1.18 4.77 -3.64
CA ASP A 29 1.92 6.02 -3.77
C ASP A 29 1.14 7.24 -3.25
N TYR A 30 -0.18 7.24 -3.49
CA TYR A 30 -1.05 8.31 -3.03
C TYR A 30 -1.34 8.21 -1.53
N LEU A 31 -1.32 7.00 -0.98
CA LEU A 31 -1.54 6.74 0.44
C LEU A 31 -0.23 6.84 1.24
N ASN A 32 0.56 5.76 1.24
CA ASN A 32 1.78 5.67 2.03
C ASN A 32 2.92 6.48 1.39
N GLY A 33 2.98 6.58 0.06
CA GLY A 33 3.97 7.41 -0.63
C GLY A 33 3.83 8.90 -0.27
N TYR A 34 2.59 9.40 -0.14
CA TYR A 34 2.33 10.76 0.35
C TYR A 34 2.84 10.98 1.78
N ILE A 35 2.62 10.00 2.68
CA ILE A 35 3.16 10.05 4.04
C ILE A 35 4.69 10.05 4.03
N CYS A 36 5.32 9.23 3.18
CA CYS A 36 6.78 9.20 3.03
C CYS A 36 7.33 10.55 2.58
N LYS A 37 6.72 11.17 1.58
CA LYS A 37 7.06 12.52 1.12
C LYS A 37 6.96 13.54 2.25
N LYS A 38 5.86 13.55 3.01
CA LYS A 38 5.68 14.45 4.15
C LYS A 38 6.61 14.18 5.31
N GLY A 39 6.95 12.92 5.56
CA GLY A 39 7.96 12.52 6.55
C GLY A 39 9.33 13.09 6.19
N GLN A 40 9.76 12.92 4.94
CA GLN A 40 11.02 13.45 4.44
C GLN A 40 11.08 14.98 4.52
N GLU A 41 10.04 15.69 4.07
CA GLU A 41 9.95 17.16 4.13
C GLU A 41 10.07 17.71 5.57
N ARG A 42 9.67 16.91 6.56
CA ARG A 42 9.62 17.32 7.98
C ARG A 42 10.72 16.68 8.84
N GLY A 43 11.59 15.85 8.28
CA GLY A 43 12.58 15.09 9.03
C GLY A 43 11.98 14.08 10.01
N ILE A 44 10.76 13.60 9.75
CA ILE A 44 10.06 12.61 10.59
C ILE A 44 10.33 11.21 10.03
N ASP A 45 10.76 10.31 10.91
CA ASP A 45 10.93 8.91 10.57
C ASP A 45 9.57 8.21 10.34
N VAL A 46 9.40 7.69 9.13
CA VAL A 46 8.21 6.97 8.68
C VAL A 46 8.57 5.61 8.07
N ARG A 47 9.63 4.98 8.57
CA ARG A 47 10.22 3.72 8.06
C ARG A 47 9.19 2.63 7.71
N TYR A 48 8.12 2.46 8.48
CA TYR A 48 7.08 1.47 8.19
C TYR A 48 6.23 1.81 6.95
N ASN A 49 5.90 3.09 6.74
CA ASN A 49 5.22 3.51 5.51
C ASN A 49 6.13 3.27 4.30
N GLN A 50 7.42 3.58 4.45
CA GLN A 50 8.39 3.38 3.38
C GLN A 50 8.56 1.90 3.02
N ALA A 51 8.63 1.02 4.03
CA ALA A 51 8.68 -0.42 3.82
C ALA A 51 7.43 -0.94 3.10
N MET A 52 6.23 -0.46 3.45
CA MET A 52 4.99 -0.84 2.77
C MET A 52 5.00 -0.45 1.30
N VAL A 53 5.42 0.77 0.95
CA VAL A 53 5.56 1.23 -0.44
C VAL A 53 6.49 0.28 -1.21
N TYR A 54 7.64 -0.06 -0.65
CA TYR A 54 8.60 -0.96 -1.32
C TYR A 54 8.07 -2.37 -1.51
N ILE A 55 7.37 -2.94 -0.52
CA ILE A 55 6.80 -4.29 -0.63
C ILE A 55 5.73 -4.33 -1.73
N ILE A 56 4.87 -3.31 -1.81
CA ILE A 56 3.81 -3.28 -2.82
C ILE A 56 4.38 -3.10 -4.22
N HIS A 57 5.31 -2.17 -4.44
CA HIS A 57 5.97 -2.03 -5.73
C HIS A 57 6.74 -3.28 -6.14
N ALA A 58 7.39 -3.96 -5.19
CA ALA A 58 8.03 -5.25 -5.46
C ALA A 58 7.00 -6.28 -5.93
N LYS A 59 5.80 -6.32 -5.33
CA LYS A 59 4.73 -7.23 -5.79
C LYS A 59 4.19 -6.83 -7.17
N GLU A 60 4.00 -5.54 -7.43
CA GLU A 60 3.56 -5.02 -8.73
C GLU A 60 4.54 -5.37 -9.85
N ALA A 61 5.85 -5.23 -9.60
CA ALA A 61 6.90 -5.58 -10.56
C ALA A 61 6.91 -7.09 -10.92
N LEU A 62 6.41 -7.96 -10.04
CA LEU A 62 6.30 -9.39 -10.34
C LEU A 62 5.15 -9.72 -11.31
N TYR A 63 4.17 -8.81 -11.50
CA TYR A 63 3.05 -9.08 -12.42
C TYR A 63 3.53 -9.31 -13.85
N GLU A 64 4.51 -8.52 -14.30
CA GLU A 64 5.12 -8.63 -15.63
C GLU A 64 5.92 -9.93 -15.83
N LEU A 65 6.45 -10.52 -14.75
CA LEU A 65 7.22 -11.77 -14.80
C LEU A 65 6.33 -13.00 -14.90
N GLU A 66 5.10 -12.92 -14.39
CA GLU A 66 4.13 -14.02 -14.38
C GLU A 66 3.33 -14.14 -15.69
N GLU A 67 3.45 -13.17 -16.61
CA GLU A 67 2.80 -13.21 -17.94
C GLU A 67 3.66 -13.90 -19.02
N LYS A 68 4.87 -14.36 -18.68
CA LYS A 68 5.75 -15.17 -19.55
C LYS A 68 5.67 -16.64 -19.20
#